data_AF-A0A9K3JQH0-F1
#
_entry.id   AF-A0A9K3JQH0-F1
#
_cell.length_a   1.000
_cell.length_b   1.000
_cell.length_c   1.000
_cell.angle_alpha   90.00
_cell.angle_beta   90.00
_cell.angle_gamma   90.00
#
_symmetry.space_group_name_H-M   'P 1'
#
loop_
_entity.id
_entity.type
_entity.pdbx_description
1 polymer ?
#
loop_
_entity_poly.entity_id
_entity_poly.type
_entity_poly.pdbx_seq_one_letter_code
_entity_poly.pdbx_strand_id
1 'polypeptide(L)' 'MEISSLPSITEVDLSHNLLTGTIPSTFGNCRTLEASNVSYNQLTGPVPSSGIAF' A
#
# COMPACT_ATOMS: atom_id res chain seq x y z
N MET A 1 11.56 7.29 5.59
CA MET A 1 10.17 7.73 5.77
C MET A 1 9.28 6.60 5.30
N GLU A 2 8.22 6.28 6.03
CA GLU A 2 7.29 5.20 5.69
C GLU A 2 5.94 5.83 5.31
N ILE A 3 5.25 5.31 4.29
CA ILE A 3 3.93 5.83 3.84
C ILE A 3 2.91 5.85 4.98
N SER A 4 3.05 4.91 5.93
CA SER A 4 2.28 4.82 7.19
C SER A 4 2.33 6.08 8.07
N SER A 5 3.31 6.96 7.87
CA SER A 5 3.53 8.17 8.67
C SER A 5 2.88 9.43 8.10
N LEU A 6 2.21 9.34 6.95
CA LEU A 6 1.55 10.48 6.30
C LEU A 6 0.15 10.70 6.90
N PRO A 7 -0.09 11.82 7.61
CA PRO A 7 -1.29 11.99 8.43
C PRO A 7 -2.58 12.26 7.64
N SER A 8 -2.50 12.46 6.32
CA SER A 8 -3.65 12.86 5.50
C SER A 8 -3.63 12.21 4.13
N ILE A 9 -2.93 11.08 3.97
CA ILE A 9 -2.91 10.38 2.69
C ILE A 9 -4.20 9.58 2.52
N THR A 10 -4.90 9.81 1.40
CA THR A 10 -6.19 9.19 1.09
C THR A 10 -6.08 8.20 -0.05
N GLU A 11 -5.21 8.48 -1.03
CA GLU A 11 -4.95 7.61 -2.17
C GLU A 11 -3.45 7.46 -2.40
N VAL A 12 -3.05 6.25 -2.78
CA VAL A 12 -1.69 5.92 -3.21
C VAL A 12 -1.79 5.19 -4.54
N ASP A 13 -1.10 5.70 -5.57
CA ASP A 13 -0.92 4.97 -6.83
C ASP A 13 0.57 4.72 -7.05
N LEU A 14 0.94 3.44 -6.97
CA LEU A 14 2.27 2.91 -7.24
C LEU A 14 2.23 1.93 -8.43
N SER A 15 1.16 1.95 -9.21
CA SER A 15 0.99 1.02 -10.32
C SER A 15 2.05 1.20 -11.40
N HIS A 16 2.31 0.14 -12.16
CA HIS A 16 3.26 0.16 -13.28
C HIS A 16 4.69 0.51 -12.89
N ASN A 17 5.17 -0.07 -11.79
CA ASN A 17 6.55 0.09 -11.33
C ASN A 17 7.27 -1.27 -11.27
N LEU A 18 8.54 -1.22 -10.87
CA LEU A 18 9.37 -2.41 -10.66
C LEU A 18 9.53 -2.71 -9.15
N LEU A 19 8.52 -2.41 -8.34
CA LEU A 19 8.56 -2.67 -6.90
C LEU A 19 8.61 -4.18 -6.65
N THR A 20 9.48 -4.61 -5.75
CA THR A 20 9.68 -6.01 -5.35
C THR A 20 9.48 -6.18 -3.84
N GLY A 21 9.44 -7.43 -3.37
CA GLY A 21 9.21 -7.74 -1.95
C GLY A 21 7.72 -7.84 -1.62
N THR A 22 7.36 -7.63 -0.35
CA THR A 22 6.00 -7.79 0.16
C THR A 22 5.31 -6.45 0.41
N ILE A 23 3.99 -6.41 0.31
CA ILE A 23 3.21 -5.25 0.78
C ILE A 23 3.30 -5.20 2.31
N PRO A 24 3.82 -4.11 2.91
CA PRO A 24 3.94 -4.00 4.37
C PRO A 24 2.55 -3.98 5.03
N SER A 25 2.37 -4.75 6.10
CA SER A 25 1.13 -4.72 6.90
C SER A 25 0.87 -3.34 7.54
N THR A 26 1.90 -2.53 7.67
CA THR A 26 1.85 -1.15 8.18
C THR A 26 1.05 -0.20 7.26
N PHE A 27 0.78 -0.57 6.00
CA PHE A 27 -0.18 0.16 5.16
C PHE A 27 -1.55 0.23 5.83
N GLY A 28 -1.94 -0.80 6.61
CA GLY A 28 -3.15 -0.82 7.41
C GLY A 28 -3.22 0.20 8.54
N ASN A 29 -2.11 0.80 8.91
CA ASN A 29 -2.08 1.82 9.97
C ASN A 29 -2.46 3.21 9.43
N CYS A 30 -2.49 3.41 8.11
CA CYS A 30 -3.01 4.63 7.49
C CYS A 30 -4.53 4.69 7.61
N ARG A 31 -5.03 5.27 8.71
CA ARG A 31 -6.49 5.39 8.94
C ARG A 31 -7.22 6.26 7.92
N THR A 32 -6.50 7.13 7.22
CA THR A 32 -7.06 8.02 6.19
C THR A 32 -7.00 7.42 4.79
N LEU A 33 -6.26 6.32 4.59
CA LEU A 33 -6.04 5.75 3.27
C LEU A 33 -7.26 4.92 2.86
N GLU A 34 -7.91 5.34 1.78
CA GLU A 34 -9.13 4.75 1.25
C GLU A 34 -8.85 3.81 0.07
N ALA A 35 -7.84 4.14 -0.75
CA ALA A 35 -7.46 3.35 -1.91
C ALA A 35 -5.95 3.29 -2.10
N SER A 36 -5.44 2.13 -2.52
CA SER A 36 -4.02 1.93 -2.81
C SER A 36 -3.81 1.05 -4.03
N ASN A 37 -3.51 1.64 -5.18
CA ASN A 37 -3.19 0.89 -6.39
C ASN A 37 -1.70 0.48 -6.40
N VAL A 38 -1.43 -0.82 -6.28
CA VAL A 38 -0.06 -1.39 -6.39
C VAL A 38 0.08 -2.37 -7.56
N SER A 39 -0.88 -2.35 -8.48
CA SER A 39 -0.94 -3.25 -9.63
C SER A 39 0.26 -3.09 -10.58
N TYR A 40 0.50 -4.10 -11.43
CA TYR A 40 1.61 -4.08 -12.38
C TYR A 40 2.98 -3.80 -11.73
N ASN A 41 3.27 -4.53 -10.66
CA ASN A 41 4.57 -4.57 -9.98
C ASN A 41 5.07 -6.02 -9.87
N GLN A 42 6.23 -6.22 -9.24
CA GLN A 42 6.84 -7.53 -8.96
C GLN A 42 6.72 -7.88 -7.47
N LEU A 43 5.61 -7.49 -6.83
CA LEU A 43 5.32 -7.75 -5.44
C LEU A 43 4.97 -9.24 -5.24
N THR A 44 5.35 -9.79 -4.09
CA THR A 44 5.18 -11.19 -3.71
C THR A 44 4.69 -11.31 -2.26
N GLY A 45 4.31 -12.51 -1.83
CA GLY A 45 3.79 -12.73 -0.48
C GLY A 45 2.29 -12.41 -0.33
N PRO A 46 1.76 -12.45 0.89
CA PRO A 46 0.34 -12.28 1.13
C PRO A 46 -0.09 -10.82 0.97
N VAL A 47 -1.31 -10.62 0.45
CA VAL A 47 -1.99 -9.32 0.52
C VAL A 47 -2.40 -9.08 1.98
N PRO A 48 -2.00 -7.95 2.60
CA PRO A 48 -2.37 -7.65 3.99
C PRO A 48 -3.89 -7.56 4.16
N SER A 49 -4.43 -8.16 5.21
CA SER A 49 -5.86 -8.08 5.54
C SER A 49 -6.21 -6.80 6.30
N SER A 50 -5.63 -5.67 5.90
CA SER A 50 -5.69 -4.41 6.65
C SER A 50 -7.00 -3.63 6.52
N GLY A 51 -8.01 -4.18 5.84
CA GLY A 51 -9.29 -3.50 5.61
C GLY A 51 -9.23 -2.38 4.55
N ILE A 52 -8.11 -2.25 3.84
CA ILE A 52 -7.90 -1.29 2.76
C ILE A 52 -8.13 -1.99 1.42
N ALA A 53 -8.76 -1.30 0.47
CA ALA A 53 -8.93 -1.78 -0.89
C ALA A 53 -7.63 -1.56 -1.70
N PHE A 54 -7.13 -2.64 -2.31
CA PHE A 54 -5.98 -2.64 -3.23
C PHE A 54 -6.42 -2.70 -4.69
#